data_AF-A0A960XVK4-F1
#
_entry.id   AF-A0A960XVK4-F1
#
_cell.length_a   1.000
_cell.length_b   1.000
_cell.length_c   1.000
_cell.angle_alpha   90.00
_cell.angle_beta   90.00
_cell.angle_gamma   90.00
#
_symmetry.space_group_name_H-M   'P 1'
#
loop_
_entity.id
_entity.type
_entity.pdbx_description
1 polymer ?
#
loop_
_entity_poly.entity_id
_entity_poly.type
_entity_poly.pdbx_seq_one_letter_code
_entity_poly.pdbx_strand_id
1 'polypeptide(L)' 'MKILVAPDSFKESLSAVEAAAAICRGFESVFPEAQIVALPMAAGGDGMLDA' A
#
# COMPACT_ATOMS: atom_id res chain seq x y z
N MET A 1 -3.78 5.45 -17.04
CA MET A 1 -2.80 6.00 -16.08
C MET A 1 -2.20 4.85 -15.29
N LYS A 2 -0.91 4.87 -14.95
CA LYS A 2 -0.28 3.82 -14.12
C LYS A 2 0.18 4.41 -12.80
N ILE A 3 -0.24 3.79 -11.69
CA ILE A 3 -0.02 4.28 -10.33
C ILE A 3 0.75 3.21 -9.54
N LEU A 4 1.88 3.60 -8.95
CA LEU A 4 2.62 2.76 -8.00
C LEU A 4 2.28 3.24 -6.58
N VAL A 5 1.78 2.32 -5.76
CA VAL A 5 1.45 2.55 -4.35
C VAL A 5 2.51 1.82 -3.52
N ALA A 6 3.49 2.57 -3.02
CA ALA A 6 4.60 2.02 -2.23
C ALA A 6 4.69 2.63 -0.82
N PRO A 7 3.68 2.41 0.04
CA PRO A 7 3.67 2.95 1.39
C PRO A 7 4.56 2.14 2.33
N ASP A 8 4.97 2.77 3.43
CA ASP A 8 5.47 2.09 4.63
C ASP A 8 4.32 1.91 5.64
N SER A 9 4.59 1.15 6.68
CA SER A 9 3.72 0.98 7.84
C SER A 9 3.45 2.30 8.57
N PHE A 10 2.26 2.39 9.15
CA PHE A 10 1.89 3.41 10.12
C PHE A 10 2.13 2.80 11.49
N LYS A 11 3.20 3.23 12.18
CA LYS A 11 3.64 2.67 13.46
C LYS A 11 2.47 2.55 14.46
N GLU A 12 2.35 1.38 15.08
CA GLU A 12 1.25 1.02 16.02
C GLU A 12 -0.18 1.13 15.45
N SER A 13 -0.36 1.14 14.12
CA SER A 13 -1.67 1.37 13.50
C SER A 13 -1.94 0.45 12.31
N LEU A 14 -1.26 0.66 11.17
CA LEU A 14 -1.46 -0.11 9.96
C LEU A 14 -0.14 -0.71 9.50
N SER A 15 -0.16 -1.98 9.11
CA SER A 15 0.92 -2.56 8.30
C SER A 15 1.03 -1.85 6.94
N ALA A 16 2.19 -1.97 6.29
CA ALA A 16 2.39 -1.42 4.94
C ALA A 16 1.38 -2.02 3.94
N VAL A 17 1.02 -3.30 4.11
CA VAL A 17 0.03 -4.01 3.29
C VAL A 17 -1.37 -3.42 3.47
N GLU A 18 -1.80 -3.18 4.72
CA GLU A 18 -3.11 -2.57 5.01
C GLU A 18 -3.20 -1.14 4.48
N ALA A 19 -2.12 -0.37 4.64
CA ALA A 19 -2.01 0.97 4.08
C ALA A 19 -2.12 0.95 2.54
N ALA A 20 -1.38 0.04 1.88
CA ALA A 20 -1.43 -0.11 0.43
C ALA A 20 -2.84 -0.48 -0.05
N ALA A 21 -3.50 -1.43 0.62
CA ALA A 21 -4.85 -1.84 0.28
C ALA A 21 -5.87 -0.70 0.46
N ALA A 22 -5.75 0.09 1.54
CA ALA A 22 -6.62 1.25 1.76
C ALA A 22 -6.44 2.33 0.68
N ILE A 23 -5.20 2.61 0.30
CA ILE A 23 -4.87 3.56 -0.77
C ILE A 23 -5.43 3.07 -2.11
N CYS A 24 -5.20 1.80 -2.47
CA CYS A 24 -5.72 1.23 -3.72
C CYS A 24 -7.25 1.37 -3.83
N ARG A 25 -8.00 1.00 -2.78
CA ARG A 25 -9.47 1.16 -2.77
C ARG A 25 -9.91 2.60 -3.00
N GLY A 26 -9.21 3.56 -2.39
CA GLY A 26 -9.46 4.98 -2.59
C GLY A 26 -9.26 5.39 -4.06
N PHE A 27 -8.13 4.99 -4.66
CA PHE A 27 -7.84 5.29 -6.06
C PHE A 27 -8.81 4.61 -7.03
N GLU A 28 -9.18 3.35 -6.81
CA GLU A 28 -10.14 2.63 -7.66
C GLU A 28 -11.51 3.30 -7.67
N SER A 29 -11.93 3.92 -6.56
CA SER A 29 -13.21 4.63 -6.47
C SER A 29 -13.29 5.90 -7.32
N VAL A 30 -12.14 6.50 -7.67
CA VAL A 30 -12.05 7.76 -8.44
C VAL A 30 -11.54 7.51 -9.85
N PHE A 31 -10.65 6.53 -10.02
CA PHE A 31 -9.98 6.18 -11.27
C PHE A 31 -10.14 4.69 -11.57
N PRO A 32 -11.35 4.23 -11.96
CA PRO A 32 -11.64 2.81 -12.17
C PRO A 32 -10.82 2.16 -13.29
N GLU A 33 -10.28 2.95 -14.21
CA GLU A 33 -9.43 2.47 -15.33
C GLU A 33 -7.92 2.61 -15.05
N ALA A 34 -7.52 3.07 -13.86
CA ALA A 34 -6.11 3.16 -13.51
C ALA A 34 -5.51 1.76 -13.33
N GLN A 35 -4.31 1.55 -13.86
CA GLN A 35 -3.53 0.35 -13.54
C GLN A 35 -2.74 0.63 -12.26
N ILE A 36 -3.17 0.03 -11.15
CA ILE A 36 -2.57 0.24 -9.83
C ILE A 36 -1.68 -0.96 -9.49
N VAL A 37 -0.46 -0.68 -9.06
CA VAL A 37 0.50 -1.68 -8.58
C VAL A 37 0.82 -1.34 -7.12
N ALA A 38 0.55 -2.26 -6.21
CA ALA A 38 0.92 -2.13 -4.80
C ALA A 38 2.29 -2.76 -4.56
N LEU A 39 3.17 -2.02 -3.88
CA LEU A 39 4.50 -2.45 -3.45
C LEU A 39 4.71 -2.00 -2.00
N PRO A 40 4.04 -2.61 -1.01
CA PRO A 40 4.23 -2.27 0.39
C PRO A 40 5.70 -2.44 0.77
N MET A 41 6.26 -1.42 1.41
CA MET A 41 7.67 -1.37 1.77
C MET A 41 7.83 -1.82 3.23
N ALA A 42 8.81 -2.68 3.49
CA ALA A 42 9.22 -3.03 4.84
C ALA A 42 10.65 -2.53 5.10
N ALA A 43 10.78 -1.64 6.09
CA ALA A 43 12.06 -1.11 6.52
C ALA A 43 12.75 -2.06 7.52
N GLY A 44 13.05 -3.30 7.12
CA GLY A 44 13.98 -4.22 7.82
C GLY A 44 13.76 -4.52 9.31
N GLY A 45 12.66 -4.07 9.93
CA GLY A 45 12.23 -4.36 11.30
C GLY A 45 11.11 -5.40 11.34
N ASP A 46 10.44 -5.55 12.49
CA ASP A 46 9.49 -6.64 12.78
C ASP A 46 8.39 -6.89 11.71
N GLY A 47 8.04 -5.89 10.90
CA GLY A 47 7.08 -6.00 9.79
C GLY A 47 7.59 -6.67 8.50
N MET A 48 8.85 -7.11 8.44
CA MET A 48 9.43 -7.78 7.25
C MET A 48 8.87 -9.21 7.05
N LEU A 49 8.31 -9.83 8.08
CA LEU A 49 7.74 -11.18 8.00
C LEU A 49 6.34 -11.21 7.34
N ASP A 50 5.65 -10.06 7.32
CA ASP A 50 4.27 -9.91 6.84
C ASP A 50 4.15 -9.10 5.54
N ALA A 51 5.28 -8.67 4.94
CA ALA A 51 5.35 -7.83 3.73
C ALA A 51 5.52 -8.62 2.43
#